data_AF-W4G5V0-F1
#
_entry.id   AF-W4G5V0-F1
#
_cell.length_a   1.000
_cell.length_b   1.000
_cell.length_c   1.000
_cell.angle_alpha   90.00
_cell.angle_beta   90.00
_cell.angle_gamma   90.00
#
_symmetry.space_group_name_H-M   'P 1'
#
loop_
_entity.id
_entity.type
_entity.pdbx_description
1 polymer ?
#
loop_
_entity_poly.entity_id
_entity_poly.type
_entity_poly.pdbx_seq_one_letter_code
_entity_poly.pdbx_strand_id
1 'polypeptide(L)'
;MSPPVHADVWFRVLFGMLPVNARFVYRQATDASAVLCAHGCLEVESQLHALFACPRLAPLWQTHQSAWRTTGVRFSWHNILNLDDFYCHVNHGHLKPALFQLWVMVTGVCLHLLWFHHNQVQYQGHALPPLAALIELSFVTWTATVRSWLRRLPPDDITRPALMAALDLLFRQSHYSQLHQKFPPCLKLAPTFDIH
;
A
#
# COMPACT_ATOMS: atom_id res chain seq x y z
N MET A 1 -10.39 -6.67 6.79
CA MET A 1 -9.27 -7.59 6.47
C MET A 1 -8.77 -7.36 5.05
N SER A 2 -7.44 -7.27 4.88
CA SER A 2 -6.81 -7.21 3.55
C SER A 2 -7.04 -8.53 2.79
N PRO A 3 -7.14 -8.55 1.45
CA PRO A 3 -7.19 -9.77 0.65
C PRO A 3 -6.03 -10.72 1.00
N PRO A 4 -6.22 -12.05 0.96
CA PRO A 4 -5.21 -13.02 1.39
C PRO A 4 -3.83 -12.83 0.75
N VAL A 5 -3.81 -12.43 -0.52
CA VAL A 5 -2.59 -12.15 -1.28
C VAL A 5 -1.81 -10.94 -0.76
N HIS A 6 -2.52 -9.90 -0.30
CA HIS A 6 -1.88 -8.73 0.31
C HIS A 6 -1.40 -9.01 1.74
N ALA A 7 -2.06 -9.96 2.42
CA ALA A 7 -1.65 -10.39 3.76
C ALA A 7 -0.39 -11.27 3.72
N ASP A 8 -0.18 -12.09 2.69
CA ASP A 8 1.01 -12.96 2.57
C ASP A 8 2.31 -12.16 2.49
N VAL A 9 2.38 -11.14 1.63
CA VAL A 9 3.60 -10.32 1.51
C VAL A 9 3.90 -9.60 2.82
N TRP A 10 2.88 -9.01 3.45
CA TRP A 10 3.08 -8.34 4.74
C TRP A 10 3.51 -9.32 5.83
N PHE A 11 2.92 -10.51 5.90
CA PHE A 11 3.38 -11.57 6.80
C PHE A 11 4.86 -11.88 6.58
N ARG A 12 5.29 -12.07 5.33
CA ARG A 12 6.72 -12.33 5.04
C ARG A 12 7.64 -11.17 5.41
N VAL A 13 7.17 -9.94 5.33
CA VAL A 13 7.90 -8.77 5.84
C VAL A 13 8.07 -8.88 7.36
N LEU A 14 6.98 -9.11 8.10
CA LEU A 14 7.01 -9.20 9.56
C LEU A 14 7.96 -10.29 10.08
N PHE A 15 8.05 -11.42 9.37
CA PHE A 15 8.90 -12.55 9.75
C PHE A 15 10.26 -12.60 9.05
N GLY A 16 10.67 -11.55 8.33
CA GLY A 16 12.00 -11.53 7.71
C GLY A 16 12.16 -12.54 6.55
N MET A 17 11.06 -13.00 5.96
CA MET A 17 11.04 -14.13 5.02
C MET A 17 11.22 -13.72 3.55
N LEU A 18 11.19 -12.43 3.22
CA LEU A 18 11.40 -12.01 1.83
C LEU A 18 12.86 -12.27 1.38
N PRO A 19 13.06 -12.86 0.19
CA PRO A 19 14.38 -13.12 -0.38
C PRO A 19 14.97 -11.85 -1.04
N VAL A 20 15.17 -10.80 -0.27
CA VAL A 20 15.85 -9.57 -0.75
C VAL A 20 17.34 -9.82 -1.02
N ASN A 21 17.92 -9.02 -1.92
CA ASN A 21 19.27 -9.25 -2.42
C ASN A 21 20.35 -9.24 -1.34
N ALA A 22 20.19 -8.48 -0.25
CA ALA A 22 21.11 -8.51 0.89
C ALA A 22 21.19 -9.88 1.61
N ARG A 23 20.30 -10.83 1.34
CA ARG A 23 20.43 -12.21 1.87
C ARG A 23 21.43 -13.06 1.07
N PHE A 24 21.81 -12.60 -0.13
CA PHE A 24 22.73 -13.31 -1.03
C PHE A 24 24.15 -12.73 -0.98
N VAL A 25 24.60 -12.20 0.17
CA VAL A 25 25.95 -11.65 0.36
C VAL A 25 27.06 -12.63 -0.05
N TYR A 26 26.84 -13.94 0.11
CA TYR A 26 27.79 -14.95 -0.34
C TYR A 26 28.06 -14.93 -1.86
N ARG A 27 27.15 -14.37 -2.67
CA ARG A 27 27.33 -14.19 -4.12
C ARG A 27 28.16 -12.96 -4.47
N GLN A 28 28.41 -12.05 -3.54
CA GLN A 28 29.13 -10.80 -3.80
C GLN A 28 30.56 -11.04 -4.31
N ALA A 29 31.18 -12.17 -3.94
CA ALA A 29 32.51 -12.56 -4.40
C ALA A 29 32.56 -12.89 -5.90
N THR A 30 31.45 -13.36 -6.49
CA THR A 30 31.35 -13.70 -7.92
C THR A 30 30.62 -12.63 -8.72
N ASP A 31 29.68 -11.94 -8.10
CA ASP A 31 28.90 -10.86 -8.68
C ASP A 31 28.63 -9.78 -7.62
N ALA A 32 29.40 -8.69 -7.67
CA ALA A 32 29.26 -7.59 -6.74
C ALA A 32 27.88 -6.91 -6.80
N SER A 33 27.15 -7.07 -7.91
CA SER A 33 25.79 -6.53 -8.08
C SER A 33 24.71 -7.36 -7.41
N ALA A 34 25.02 -8.58 -6.97
CA ALA A 34 24.05 -9.53 -6.43
C ALA A 34 23.38 -9.10 -5.11
N VAL A 35 23.91 -8.09 -4.42
CA VAL A 35 23.35 -7.51 -3.19
C VAL A 35 22.64 -6.16 -3.42
N LEU A 36 22.75 -5.62 -4.62
CA LEU A 36 22.24 -4.29 -4.96
C LEU A 36 20.74 -4.33 -5.22
N CYS A 37 20.10 -3.18 -5.04
CA CYS A 37 18.68 -2.95 -5.23
C CYS A 37 18.23 -3.30 -6.65
N ALA A 38 17.24 -4.19 -6.76
CA ALA A 38 16.64 -4.61 -8.02
C ALA A 38 16.04 -3.42 -8.78
N HIS A 39 15.60 -2.37 -8.09
CA HIS A 39 15.04 -1.16 -8.71
C HIS A 39 16.10 -0.31 -9.44
N GLY A 40 17.39 -0.62 -9.30
CA GLY A 40 18.49 0.04 -10.01
C GLY A 40 18.96 1.35 -9.38
N CYS A 41 18.83 1.50 -8.05
CA CYS A 41 19.38 2.66 -7.33
C CYS A 41 20.77 2.42 -6.72
N LEU A 42 21.36 1.24 -6.96
CA LEU A 42 22.73 0.88 -6.59
C LEU A 42 23.03 0.78 -5.08
N GLU A 43 22.03 0.90 -4.23
CA GLU A 43 22.15 0.67 -2.79
C GLU A 43 21.93 -0.81 -2.42
N VAL A 44 22.43 -1.22 -1.25
CA VAL A 44 22.21 -2.60 -0.74
C VAL A 44 20.74 -2.84 -0.42
N GLU A 45 20.20 -3.96 -0.91
CA GLU A 45 18.77 -4.24 -0.82
C GLU A 45 18.37 -4.98 0.46
N SER A 46 17.95 -4.22 1.46
CA SER A 46 17.18 -4.75 2.60
C SER A 46 15.67 -4.78 2.29
N GLN A 47 14.85 -5.41 3.15
CA GLN A 47 13.38 -5.33 3.03
C GLN A 47 12.86 -3.89 3.12
N LEU A 48 13.39 -3.11 4.07
CA LEU A 48 13.13 -1.69 4.19
C LEU A 48 13.45 -0.98 2.87
N HIS A 49 14.61 -1.27 2.29
CA HIS A 49 15.01 -0.63 1.04
C HIS A 49 14.11 -1.02 -0.13
N ALA A 50 13.92 -2.31 -0.38
CA ALA A 50 13.14 -2.85 -1.49
C ALA A 50 11.68 -2.39 -1.50
N LEU A 51 11.10 -2.15 -0.32
CA LEU A 51 9.66 -1.90 -0.16
C LEU A 51 9.30 -0.51 0.34
N PHE A 52 10.25 0.28 0.87
CA PHE A 52 9.91 1.56 1.50
C PHE A 52 10.93 2.68 1.24
N ALA A 53 12.21 2.43 1.48
CA ALA A 53 13.24 3.47 1.50
C ALA A 53 13.94 3.71 0.16
N CYS A 54 13.79 2.83 -0.84
CA CYS A 54 14.38 3.05 -2.16
C CYS A 54 13.93 4.41 -2.74
N PRO A 55 14.85 5.29 -3.19
CA PRO A 55 14.48 6.60 -3.74
C PRO A 55 13.52 6.56 -4.93
N ARG A 56 13.51 5.45 -5.69
CA ARG A 56 12.60 5.23 -6.81
C ARG A 56 11.16 4.92 -6.38
N LEU A 57 10.97 4.47 -5.14
CA LEU A 57 9.67 4.03 -4.60
C LEU A 57 9.19 4.88 -3.43
N ALA A 58 10.08 5.52 -2.66
CA ALA A 58 9.74 6.37 -1.53
C ALA A 58 8.66 7.44 -1.86
N PRO A 59 8.63 8.05 -3.07
CA PRO A 59 7.57 8.98 -3.44
C PRO A 59 6.15 8.38 -3.45
N LEU A 60 6.00 7.06 -3.66
CA LEU A 60 4.70 6.38 -3.55
C LEU A 60 4.17 6.47 -2.11
N TRP A 61 5.02 6.15 -1.13
CA TRP A 61 4.67 6.27 0.28
C TRP A 61 4.43 7.72 0.70
N GLN A 62 5.21 8.67 0.16
CA GLN A 62 4.99 10.10 0.40
C GLN A 62 3.63 10.57 -0.15
N THR A 63 3.21 10.05 -1.30
CA THR A 63 1.92 10.37 -1.90
C THR A 63 0.79 9.90 -0.99
N HIS A 64 0.83 8.65 -0.52
CA HIS A 64 -0.13 8.16 0.48
C HIS A 64 -0.04 8.96 1.79
N GLN A 65 1.16 9.21 2.30
CA GLN A 65 1.35 9.98 3.53
C GLN A 65 0.73 11.38 3.45
N SER A 66 0.81 12.04 2.30
CA SER A 66 0.22 13.38 2.11
C SER A 66 -1.30 13.34 2.24
N ALA A 67 -1.97 12.34 1.65
CA ALA A 67 -3.41 12.16 1.72
C ALA A 67 -3.92 11.73 3.11
N TRP A 68 -3.05 11.18 3.95
CA TRP A 68 -3.42 10.76 5.30
C TRP A 68 -3.00 11.76 6.38
N ARG A 69 -2.23 12.80 6.03
CA ARG A 69 -1.62 13.74 6.98
C ARG A 69 -2.63 14.38 7.93
N THR A 70 -3.82 14.74 7.44
CA THR A 70 -4.88 15.38 8.25
C THR A 70 -5.44 14.47 9.33
N THR A 71 -5.39 13.16 9.13
CA THR A 71 -5.84 12.17 10.13
C THR A 71 -4.83 11.93 11.26
N GLY A 72 -3.60 12.40 11.10
CA GLY A 72 -2.47 12.09 12.00
C GLY A 72 -1.86 10.70 11.80
N VAL A 73 -2.41 9.87 10.91
CA VAL A 73 -1.86 8.54 10.59
C VAL A 73 -0.54 8.68 9.83
N ARG A 74 0.41 7.80 10.16
CA ARG A 74 1.76 7.79 9.57
C ARG A 74 2.05 6.49 8.84
N PHE A 75 2.68 6.62 7.68
CA PHE A 75 3.36 5.54 6.97
C PHE A 75 4.83 5.63 7.32
N SER A 76 5.26 4.81 8.27
CA SER A 76 6.66 4.60 8.59
C SER A 76 6.94 3.11 8.59
N TRP A 77 8.18 2.72 8.29
CA TRP A 77 8.56 1.31 8.39
C TRP A 77 8.30 0.75 9.79
N HIS A 78 8.55 1.55 10.83
CA HIS A 78 8.25 1.19 12.22
C HIS A 78 6.76 0.86 12.41
N ASN A 79 5.84 1.71 11.94
CA ASN A 79 4.40 1.46 12.07
C ASN A 79 3.92 0.27 11.23
N ILE A 80 4.53 0.05 10.06
CA ILE A 80 4.22 -1.11 9.21
C ILE A 80 4.60 -2.43 9.90
N LEU A 81 5.67 -2.42 10.70
CA LEU A 81 6.11 -3.59 11.48
C LEU A 81 5.39 -3.72 12.83
N ASN A 82 5.02 -2.60 13.46
CA ASN A 82 4.43 -2.54 14.80
C ASN A 82 3.00 -1.99 14.71
N LEU A 83 2.04 -2.87 14.44
CA LEU A 83 0.62 -2.52 14.28
C LEU A 83 0.00 -1.91 15.54
N ASP A 84 0.51 -2.29 16.72
CA ASP A 84 0.02 -1.81 18.02
C ASP A 84 0.30 -0.32 18.22
N ASP A 85 1.31 0.23 17.55
CA ASP A 85 1.66 1.65 17.58
C ASP A 85 0.79 2.50 16.64
N PHE A 86 -0.32 1.95 16.13
CA PHE A 86 -1.22 2.71 15.27
C PHE A 86 -1.82 3.91 16.00
N TYR A 87 -1.52 5.08 15.45
CA TYR A 87 -1.94 6.38 15.94
C TYR A 87 -2.80 7.11 14.92
N CYS A 88 -3.87 7.75 15.40
CA CYS A 88 -4.59 8.79 14.69
C CYS A 88 -4.76 10.00 15.61
N HIS A 89 -4.90 11.18 15.03
CA HIS A 89 -5.13 12.40 15.78
C HIS A 89 -6.42 12.30 16.61
N VAL A 90 -6.41 12.88 17.82
CA VAL A 90 -7.53 12.85 18.77
C VAL A 90 -8.86 13.32 18.15
N ASN A 91 -8.82 14.34 17.29
CA ASN A 91 -10.00 14.85 16.57
C ASN A 91 -10.70 13.79 15.69
N HIS A 92 -10.00 12.71 15.33
CA HIS A 92 -10.52 11.60 14.54
C HIS A 92 -10.56 10.30 15.34
N GLY A 93 -10.48 10.36 16.67
CA GLY A 93 -10.49 9.17 17.54
C GLY A 93 -11.72 8.28 17.36
N HIS A 94 -12.88 8.87 17.09
CA HIS A 94 -14.12 8.14 16.77
C HIS A 94 -14.04 7.35 15.45
N LEU A 95 -13.13 7.73 14.53
CA LEU A 95 -12.86 7.02 13.29
C LEU A 95 -11.65 6.09 13.38
N LYS A 96 -10.99 5.97 14.54
CA LYS A 96 -9.74 5.21 14.69
C LYS A 96 -9.84 3.78 14.12
N PRO A 97 -10.88 2.98 14.41
CA PRO A 97 -10.99 1.62 13.86
C PRO A 97 -11.14 1.60 12.33
N ALA A 98 -11.90 2.55 11.79
CA ALA A 98 -12.10 2.69 10.35
C ALA A 98 -10.81 3.10 9.64
N LEU A 99 -10.12 4.11 10.17
CA LEU A 99 -8.83 4.57 9.67
C LEU A 99 -7.77 3.46 9.74
N PHE A 100 -7.70 2.72 10.84
CA PHE A 100 -6.81 1.56 10.98
C PHE A 100 -7.07 0.53 9.89
N GLN A 101 -8.33 0.17 9.69
CA GLN A 101 -8.70 -0.86 8.72
C GLN A 101 -8.41 -0.42 7.28
N LEU A 102 -8.65 0.85 6.93
CA LEU A 102 -8.28 1.43 5.64
C LEU A 102 -6.76 1.50 5.46
N TRP A 103 -6.02 1.83 6.52
CA TRP A 103 -4.57 1.94 6.54
C TRP A 103 -3.89 0.58 6.34
N VAL A 104 -4.41 -0.46 7.01
CA VAL A 104 -4.00 -1.86 6.79
C VAL A 104 -4.21 -2.26 5.33
N MET A 105 -5.36 -1.91 4.73
CA MET A 105 -5.62 -2.26 3.33
C MET A 105 -4.65 -1.60 2.37
N VAL A 106 -4.43 -0.28 2.47
CA VAL A 106 -3.51 0.42 1.56
C VAL A 106 -2.06 -0.02 1.77
N THR A 107 -1.65 -0.27 3.02
CA THR A 107 -0.31 -0.78 3.32
C THR A 107 -0.08 -2.15 2.68
N GLY A 108 -1.01 -3.10 2.87
CA GLY A 108 -0.91 -4.42 2.25
C GLY A 108 -0.89 -4.37 0.73
N VAL A 109 -1.71 -3.49 0.12
CA VAL A 109 -1.71 -3.25 -1.33
C VAL A 109 -0.36 -2.75 -1.81
N CYS A 110 0.20 -1.74 -1.13
CA CYS A 110 1.50 -1.15 -1.50
C CYS A 110 2.62 -2.18 -1.36
N LEU A 111 2.70 -2.88 -0.23
CA LEU A 111 3.70 -3.93 -0.02
C LEU A 111 3.63 -5.01 -1.10
N HIS A 112 2.42 -5.50 -1.40
CA HIS A 112 2.24 -6.50 -2.45
C HIS A 112 2.61 -5.97 -3.83
N LEU A 113 2.16 -4.78 -4.20
CA LEU A 113 2.47 -4.15 -5.50
C LEU A 113 3.98 -3.98 -5.70
N LEU A 114 4.66 -3.46 -4.68
CA LEU A 114 6.11 -3.24 -4.72
C LEU A 114 6.88 -4.55 -4.77
N TRP A 115 6.48 -5.56 -3.99
CA TRP A 115 7.10 -6.88 -4.04
C TRP A 115 6.86 -7.59 -5.37
N PHE A 116 5.67 -7.47 -5.93
CA PHE A 116 5.35 -8.01 -7.25
C PHE A 116 6.28 -7.41 -8.31
N HIS A 117 6.36 -6.08 -8.41
CA HIS A 117 7.21 -5.43 -9.40
C HIS A 117 8.70 -5.63 -9.14
N HIS A 118 9.12 -5.70 -7.88
CA HIS A 118 10.48 -6.13 -7.52
C HIS A 118 10.83 -7.47 -8.19
N ASN A 119 9.98 -8.49 -8.04
CA ASN A 119 10.24 -9.82 -8.61
C ASN A 119 10.21 -9.81 -10.15
N GLN A 120 9.37 -8.97 -10.74
CA GLN A 120 9.32 -8.77 -12.20
C GLN A 120 10.64 -8.20 -12.72
N VAL A 121 11.21 -7.22 -12.03
CA VAL A 121 12.51 -6.63 -12.40
C VAL A 121 13.64 -7.62 -12.16
N GLN A 122 13.70 -8.22 -10.96
CA GLN A 122 14.80 -9.07 -10.54
C GLN A 122 14.89 -10.39 -11.33
N TYR A 123 13.75 -11.02 -11.64
CA TYR A 123 13.73 -12.39 -12.18
C TYR A 123 13.16 -12.51 -13.59
N GLN A 124 12.45 -11.49 -14.08
CA GLN A 124 11.81 -11.54 -15.40
C GLN A 124 12.38 -10.50 -16.38
N GLY A 125 13.37 -9.72 -15.96
CA GLY A 125 14.03 -8.72 -16.81
C GLY A 125 13.12 -7.55 -17.21
N HIS A 126 12.02 -7.35 -16.51
CA HIS A 126 11.13 -6.22 -16.77
C HIS A 126 11.72 -4.92 -16.23
N ALA A 127 11.35 -3.80 -16.85
CA ALA A 127 11.63 -2.48 -16.28
C ALA A 127 10.65 -2.18 -15.14
N LEU A 128 11.11 -1.41 -14.15
CA LEU A 128 10.22 -0.88 -13.11
C LEU A 128 9.19 0.06 -13.78
N PRO A 129 7.88 -0.09 -13.50
CA PRO A 129 6.89 0.83 -14.04
C PRO A 129 7.16 2.28 -13.62
N PRO A 130 6.73 3.27 -14.42
CA PRO A 130 6.78 4.66 -14.01
C PRO A 130 6.08 4.88 -12.67
N LEU A 131 6.66 5.74 -11.83
CA LEU A 131 6.12 6.03 -10.49
C LEU A 131 4.65 6.44 -10.50
N ALA A 132 4.23 7.25 -11.49
CA ALA A 132 2.83 7.65 -11.64
C ALA A 132 1.89 6.44 -11.82
N ALA A 133 2.30 5.43 -12.58
CA ALA A 133 1.54 4.20 -12.75
C ALA A 133 1.45 3.41 -11.44
N LEU A 134 2.53 3.35 -10.64
CA LEU A 134 2.51 2.68 -9.33
C LEU A 134 1.57 3.39 -8.34
N ILE A 135 1.53 4.72 -8.35
CA ILE A 135 0.60 5.52 -7.52
C ILE A 135 -0.86 5.25 -7.93
N GLU A 136 -1.15 5.22 -9.23
CA GLU A 136 -2.49 4.93 -9.72
C GLU A 136 -2.92 3.50 -9.41
N LEU A 137 -2.05 2.52 -9.65
CA LEU A 137 -2.30 1.11 -9.36
C LEU A 137 -2.54 0.87 -7.86
N SER A 138 -1.72 1.45 -6.99
CA SER A 138 -1.89 1.33 -5.54
C SER A 138 -3.23 1.94 -5.09
N PHE A 139 -3.60 3.12 -5.59
CA PHE A 139 -4.89 3.75 -5.28
C PHE A 139 -6.09 2.94 -5.79
N VAL A 140 -6.08 2.51 -7.05
CA VAL A 140 -7.19 1.74 -7.66
C VAL A 140 -7.34 0.37 -6.99
N THR A 141 -6.23 -0.29 -6.69
CA THR A 141 -6.25 -1.61 -6.02
C THR A 141 -6.73 -1.48 -4.57
N TRP A 142 -6.31 -0.43 -3.87
CA TRP A 142 -6.79 -0.11 -2.53
C TRP A 142 -8.29 0.18 -2.52
N THR A 143 -8.78 1.08 -3.38
CA THR A 143 -10.21 1.42 -3.47
C THR A 143 -11.06 0.23 -3.89
N ALA A 144 -10.58 -0.62 -4.82
CA ALA A 144 -11.24 -1.88 -5.16
C ALA A 144 -11.29 -2.86 -3.98
N THR A 145 -10.24 -2.91 -3.17
CA THR A 145 -10.17 -3.72 -1.95
C THR A 145 -11.18 -3.24 -0.90
N VAL A 146 -11.22 -1.93 -0.66
CA VAL A 146 -12.18 -1.28 0.24
C VAL A 146 -13.61 -1.54 -0.23
N ARG A 147 -13.88 -1.35 -1.53
CA ARG A 147 -15.19 -1.64 -2.15
C ARG A 147 -15.62 -3.09 -1.95
N SER A 148 -14.72 -4.04 -2.22
CA SER A 148 -14.98 -5.47 -2.01
C SER A 148 -15.31 -5.78 -0.55
N TRP A 149 -14.66 -5.09 0.39
CA TRP A 149 -14.96 -5.28 1.80
C TRP A 149 -16.29 -4.64 2.22
N LEU A 150 -16.58 -3.40 1.79
CA LEU A 150 -17.87 -2.74 2.04
C LEU A 150 -19.06 -3.56 1.50
N ARG A 151 -18.91 -4.20 0.34
CA ARG A 151 -19.94 -5.09 -0.24
C ARG A 151 -20.19 -6.37 0.59
N ARG A 152 -19.21 -6.79 1.39
CA ARG A 152 -19.31 -7.99 2.24
C ARG A 152 -19.87 -7.68 3.63
N LEU A 153 -19.86 -6.42 4.06
CA LEU A 153 -20.46 -6.02 5.33
C LEU A 153 -21.98 -6.21 5.26
N PRO A 154 -22.63 -6.65 6.35
CA PRO A 154 -24.08 -6.60 6.48
C PRO A 154 -24.63 -5.19 6.18
N PRO A 155 -25.89 -5.07 5.71
CA PRO A 155 -26.53 -3.77 5.46
C PRO A 155 -26.52 -2.86 6.70
N ASP A 156 -26.78 -3.43 7.88
CA ASP A 156 -26.91 -2.72 9.16
C ASP A 156 -25.59 -2.67 9.96
N ASP A 157 -24.45 -2.94 9.31
CA ASP A 157 -23.16 -2.95 9.99
C ASP A 157 -22.74 -1.53 10.43
N ILE A 158 -22.56 -1.35 11.73
CA ILE A 158 -22.18 -0.09 12.37
C ILE A 158 -20.82 0.45 11.90
N THR A 159 -19.97 -0.37 11.29
CA THR A 159 -18.67 0.05 10.76
C THR A 159 -18.78 0.78 9.43
N ARG A 160 -19.85 0.53 8.66
CA ARG A 160 -20.04 1.09 7.32
C ARG A 160 -20.07 2.64 7.32
N PRO A 161 -20.84 3.32 8.19
CA PRO A 161 -20.83 4.79 8.24
C PRO A 161 -19.45 5.36 8.61
N ALA A 162 -18.75 4.75 9.57
CA ALA A 162 -17.43 5.22 10.00
C ALA A 162 -16.37 5.08 8.89
N LEU A 163 -16.45 4.01 8.09
CA LEU A 163 -15.57 3.81 6.94
C LEU A 163 -15.83 4.81 5.82
N MET A 164 -17.10 5.06 5.50
CA MET A 164 -17.46 6.06 4.50
C MET A 164 -16.99 7.45 4.94
N ALA A 165 -17.21 7.82 6.20
CA ALA A 165 -16.73 9.10 6.74
C ALA A 165 -15.19 9.22 6.69
N ALA A 166 -14.46 8.14 7.00
CA ALA A 166 -13.01 8.11 6.89
C ALA A 166 -12.53 8.23 5.43
N LEU A 167 -13.18 7.55 4.47
CA LEU A 167 -12.88 7.67 3.04
C LEU A 167 -13.14 9.09 2.52
N ASP A 168 -14.26 9.70 2.90
CA ASP A 168 -14.59 11.07 2.51
C ASP A 168 -13.52 12.06 2.98
N LEU A 169 -12.99 11.88 4.20
CA LEU A 169 -11.91 12.71 4.72
C LEU A 169 -10.63 12.57 3.89
N LEU A 170 -10.28 11.33 3.53
CA LEU A 170 -9.09 11.04 2.72
C LEU A 170 -9.24 11.57 1.28
N PHE A 171 -10.42 11.45 0.67
CA PHE A 171 -10.67 11.92 -0.70
C PHE A 171 -10.79 13.44 -0.84
N ARG A 172 -10.97 14.16 0.26
CA ARG A 172 -10.85 15.63 0.25
C ARG A 172 -9.40 16.10 0.11
N GLN A 173 -8.41 15.24 0.35
CA GLN A 173 -7.01 15.64 0.21
C GLN A 173 -6.61 15.70 -1.27
N SER A 174 -5.77 16.67 -1.63
CA SER A 174 -5.48 17.05 -3.03
C SER A 174 -5.14 15.87 -3.95
N HIS A 175 -4.18 15.03 -3.58
CA HIS A 175 -3.75 13.89 -4.41
C HIS A 175 -4.83 12.82 -4.58
N TYR A 176 -5.50 12.46 -3.50
CA TYR A 176 -6.57 11.46 -3.55
C TYR A 176 -7.82 11.99 -4.25
N SER A 177 -8.12 13.27 -4.11
CA SER A 177 -9.21 13.94 -4.83
C SER A 177 -9.02 13.84 -6.35
N GLN A 178 -7.81 14.16 -6.83
CA GLN A 178 -7.47 14.04 -8.25
C GLN A 178 -7.58 12.60 -8.76
N LEU A 179 -7.06 11.62 -8.01
CA LEU A 179 -7.16 10.20 -8.37
C LEU A 179 -8.61 9.70 -8.35
N HIS A 180 -9.41 10.14 -7.39
CA HIS A 180 -10.82 9.78 -7.29
C HIS A 180 -11.63 10.36 -8.47
N GLN A 181 -11.34 11.60 -8.89
CA GLN A 181 -11.91 12.21 -10.09
C GLN A 181 -11.47 11.49 -11.37
N LYS A 182 -10.22 11.03 -11.44
CA LYS A 182 -9.70 10.25 -12.57
C LYS A 182 -10.36 8.88 -12.68
N PHE A 183 -10.68 8.25 -11.54
CA PHE A 183 -11.27 6.91 -11.47
C PHE A 183 -12.62 6.91 -10.73
N PRO A 184 -13.66 7.56 -11.27
CA PRO A 184 -14.95 7.68 -10.60
C PRO A 184 -15.67 6.36 -10.27
N PRO A 185 -15.46 5.21 -10.97
CA PRO A 185 -16.10 3.95 -10.57
C PRO A 185 -15.37 3.21 -9.43
N CYS A 186 -14.22 3.69 -8.95
CA CYS A 186 -13.35 2.92 -8.05
C CYS A 186 -14.03 2.48 -6.73
N LEU A 187 -15.02 3.23 -6.25
CA LEU A 187 -15.81 2.90 -5.05
C LEU A 187 -17.33 2.76 -5.25
N LYS A 188 -17.81 2.73 -6.51
CA LYS A 188 -19.25 2.49 -6.77
C LYS A 188 -19.67 1.12 -6.22
N LEU A 189 -20.51 1.13 -5.18
CA LEU A 189 -20.92 -0.09 -4.48
C LEU A 189 -21.96 -0.89 -5.26
N ALA A 190 -22.86 -0.23 -5.97
CA ALA A 190 -23.83 -0.87 -6.87
C ALA A 190 -23.10 -1.54 -8.05
N PRO A 191 -23.52 -2.74 -8.47
CA PRO A 191 -23.05 -3.29 -9.72
C PRO A 191 -23.60 -2.43 -10.87
N THR A 192 -22.72 -1.95 -11.73
CA THR A 192 -23.10 -1.43 -13.06
C THR A 192 -23.43 -2.62 -13.95
N PHE A 193 -24.54 -3.29 -13.69
CA PHE A 193 -25.20 -4.06 -14.74
C PHE A 193 -26.11 -3.06 -15.44
N ASP A 194 -25.58 -2.42 -16.49
CA ASP A 194 -26.43 -1.80 -17.49
C ASP A 194 -27.16 -2.95 -18.18
N ILE A 195 -28.36 -3.28 -17.71
CA ILE A 195 -29.32 -4.08 -18.47
C ILE A 195 -29.99 -3.08 -19.41
N HIS A 196 -29.44 -2.99 -20.62
CA HIS A 196 -30.13 -2.45 -21.78
C HIS A 196 -30.40 -3.60 -22.76
#